data_AF-A0ABD5VUY7-F1
#
_entry.id   AF-A0ABD5VUY7-F1
#
_cell.length_a   1.000
_cell.length_b   1.000
_cell.length_c   1.000
_cell.angle_alpha   90.00
_cell.angle_beta   90.00
_cell.angle_gamma   90.00
#
_symmetry.space_group_name_H-M   'P 1'
#
loop_
_entity.id
_entity.type
_entity.pdbx_description
1 polymer ?
#
loop_
_entity_poly.entity_id
_entity_poly.type
_entity_poly.pdbx_seq_one_letter_code
_entity_poly.pdbx_strand_id
1 'polypeptide(L)'
;MARPPFVGFGLEYTGRGDIRRSWYYWLLYLVPVLTLVLLPINHIHGLFWTEFAVDPVFGVAAASYDFGPLFYVMLIGGPGWAVVGVLLLADTVWDYGSLFRSEALAVIASAIFPAVGLLVWMLELTPNSHFIWAAPLFAGHVLCDYYAFVGKDMFEIYPATNRAAKQSALADFRAPVLVLEAQHRIVDLNPAAEEELELDREEVVLEPASAVIQSLDPGRDSPESFDQYVDGDEEWRISPRSAHSAGSTSSSRHH
;
A
#
# COMPACT_ATOMS: atom_id res chain seq x y z
N MET A 1 1.77 -17.98 -15.49
CA MET A 1 2.87 -17.20 -14.91
C MET A 1 2.91 -17.45 -13.42
N ALA A 2 4.07 -17.85 -12.87
CA ALA A 2 4.22 -17.98 -11.42
C ALA A 2 4.12 -16.58 -10.78
N ARG A 3 3.30 -16.43 -9.74
CA ARG A 3 3.19 -15.16 -9.00
C ARG A 3 4.51 -14.91 -8.25
N PRO A 4 5.06 -13.69 -8.30
CA PRO A 4 6.33 -13.41 -7.65
C PRO A 4 6.19 -13.50 -6.12
N PRO A 5 7.25 -13.92 -5.39
CA PRO A 5 7.28 -13.84 -3.92
C PRO A 5 7.11 -12.38 -3.46
N PHE A 6 6.75 -12.18 -2.19
CA PHE A 6 6.37 -10.87 -1.63
C PHE A 6 7.36 -9.73 -1.95
N VAL A 7 8.67 -10.00 -1.87
CA VAL A 7 9.71 -9.03 -2.24
C VAL A 7 9.65 -8.67 -3.73
N GLY A 8 9.42 -9.66 -4.60
CA GLY A 8 9.23 -9.40 -6.04
C GLY A 8 7.98 -8.58 -6.34
N PHE A 9 6.89 -8.83 -5.59
CA PHE A 9 5.69 -8.00 -5.64
C PHE A 9 5.97 -6.56 -5.19
N GLY A 10 6.63 -6.35 -4.04
CA GLY A 10 6.98 -5.02 -3.54
C GLY A 10 7.90 -4.23 -4.49
N LEU A 11 8.85 -4.92 -5.15
CA LEU A 11 9.70 -4.31 -6.17
C LEU A 11 8.91 -3.85 -7.40
N GLU A 12 7.94 -4.63 -7.88
CA GLU A 12 7.07 -4.21 -8.98
C GLU A 12 6.14 -3.06 -8.56
N TYR A 13 5.52 -3.19 -7.39
CA TYR A 13 4.56 -2.21 -6.88
C TYR A 13 5.20 -0.83 -6.68
N THR A 14 6.49 -0.79 -6.34
CA THR A 14 7.27 0.44 -6.16
C THR A 14 8.01 0.92 -7.41
N GLY A 15 7.70 0.35 -8.59
CA GLY A 15 8.29 0.76 -9.87
C GLY A 15 9.74 0.31 -10.10
N ARG A 16 10.32 -0.49 -9.19
CA ARG A 16 11.70 -1.01 -9.26
C ARG A 16 11.80 -2.34 -10.01
N GLY A 17 11.07 -2.46 -11.12
CA GLY A 17 10.94 -3.69 -11.90
C GLY A 17 12.25 -4.18 -12.55
N ASP A 18 13.23 -3.29 -12.73
CA ASP A 18 14.53 -3.64 -13.33
C ASP A 18 15.39 -4.52 -12.43
N ILE A 19 15.30 -4.35 -11.11
CA ILE A 19 16.01 -5.19 -10.14
C ILE A 19 15.53 -6.64 -10.27
N ARG A 20 14.23 -6.85 -10.48
CA ARG A 20 13.64 -8.18 -10.71
C ARG A 20 14.16 -8.85 -11.99
N ARG A 21 14.45 -8.07 -13.03
CA ARG A 21 15.00 -8.57 -14.31
C ARG A 21 16.50 -8.86 -14.24
N SER A 22 17.18 -8.42 -13.18
CA SER A 22 18.61 -8.60 -12.99
C SER A 22 18.95 -9.98 -12.40
N TRP A 23 20.19 -10.42 -12.62
CA TRP A 23 20.70 -11.66 -12.04
C TRP A 23 20.76 -11.63 -10.50
N TYR A 24 20.86 -10.45 -9.90
CA TYR A 24 20.81 -10.26 -8.43
C TYR A 24 19.50 -10.75 -7.82
N TYR A 25 18.37 -10.66 -8.56
CA TYR A 25 17.10 -11.18 -8.08
C TYR A 25 17.12 -12.70 -7.90
N TRP A 26 17.89 -13.42 -8.72
CA TRP A 26 18.03 -14.87 -8.62
C TRP A 26 18.83 -15.30 -7.39
N LEU A 27 19.69 -14.44 -6.82
CA LEU A 27 20.34 -14.72 -5.53
C LEU A 27 19.32 -14.88 -4.39
N LEU A 28 18.13 -14.27 -4.47
CA LEU A 28 17.07 -14.47 -3.48
C LEU A 28 16.60 -15.93 -3.41
N TYR A 29 16.68 -16.65 -4.52
CA TYR A 29 16.30 -18.07 -4.60
C TYR A 29 17.47 -19.00 -4.24
N LEU A 30 18.70 -18.51 -4.21
CA LEU A 30 19.87 -19.34 -3.89
C LEU A 30 19.75 -19.95 -2.49
N VAL A 31 19.40 -19.13 -1.49
CA VAL A 31 19.24 -19.58 -0.10
C VAL A 31 18.15 -20.66 0.04
N PRO A 32 16.90 -20.48 -0.41
CA PRO A 32 15.88 -21.52 -0.28
C PRO A 32 16.19 -22.78 -1.09
N VAL A 33 16.84 -22.67 -2.25
CA VAL A 33 17.26 -23.86 -3.02
C VAL A 33 18.36 -24.62 -2.29
N LEU A 34 19.39 -23.95 -1.78
CA LEU A 34 20.44 -24.58 -0.99
C LEU A 34 19.88 -25.26 0.26
N THR A 35 18.92 -24.60 0.91
CA THR A 35 18.18 -25.15 2.04
C THR A 35 17.52 -26.48 1.69
N LEU A 36 16.74 -26.50 0.61
CA LEU A 36 16.01 -27.69 0.19
C LEU A 36 16.93 -28.88 -0.10
N VAL A 37 18.13 -28.63 -0.62
CA VAL A 37 19.13 -29.65 -0.93
C VAL A 37 19.89 -30.12 0.30
N LEU A 38 20.30 -29.20 1.19
CA LEU A 38 21.15 -29.51 2.34
C LEU A 38 20.36 -30.04 3.54
N LEU A 39 19.13 -29.58 3.75
CA LEU A 39 18.34 -29.92 4.96
C LEU A 39 18.15 -31.45 5.14
N PRO A 40 17.81 -32.25 4.11
CA PRO A 40 17.63 -33.70 4.27
C PRO A 40 18.90 -34.43 4.68
N ILE A 41 20.06 -33.89 4.32
CA ILE A 41 21.38 -34.45 4.63
C ILE A 41 22.03 -33.77 5.84
N ASN A 42 21.25 -33.04 6.66
CA ASN A 42 21.77 -32.35 7.83
C ASN A 42 22.45 -33.29 8.83
N HIS A 43 22.04 -34.56 8.91
CA HIS A 43 22.68 -35.56 9.76
C HIS A 43 24.16 -35.82 9.40
N ILE A 44 24.62 -35.45 8.19
CA ILE A 44 26.01 -35.61 7.74
C ILE A 44 26.87 -34.40 8.13
N HIS A 45 26.32 -33.19 8.05
CA HIS A 45 27.10 -31.95 8.13
C HIS A 45 26.74 -31.04 9.31
N GLY A 46 25.59 -31.23 9.96
CA GLY A 46 25.17 -30.47 11.15
C GLY A 46 25.09 -28.96 10.93
N LEU A 47 24.77 -28.50 9.72
CA LEU A 47 24.84 -27.07 9.39
C LEU A 47 23.60 -26.30 9.88
N PHE A 48 22.47 -26.99 10.02
CA PHE A 48 21.23 -26.42 10.53
C PHE A 48 21.06 -26.70 12.01
N TRP A 49 21.32 -27.92 12.44
CA TRP A 49 21.26 -28.27 13.86
C TRP A 49 22.02 -29.56 14.16
N THR A 50 22.40 -29.73 15.43
CA THR A 50 22.94 -30.97 16.00
C THR A 50 22.17 -31.37 17.26
N GLU A 51 22.40 -32.59 17.76
CA GLU A 51 21.80 -33.11 19.01
C GLU A 51 20.27 -32.99 19.07
N PHE A 52 19.60 -33.26 17.94
CA PHE A 52 18.15 -33.18 17.87
C PHE A 52 17.49 -34.24 18.76
N ALA A 53 16.70 -33.79 19.73
CA ALA A 53 15.84 -34.64 20.54
C ALA A 53 14.45 -34.04 20.69
N VAL A 54 13.45 -34.89 20.90
CA VAL A 54 12.08 -34.47 21.18
C VAL A 54 11.95 -34.31 22.69
N ASP A 55 11.66 -33.09 23.14
CA ASP A 55 11.51 -32.75 24.55
C ASP A 55 10.10 -32.17 24.79
N PRO A 56 9.19 -32.90 25.46
CA PRO A 56 7.83 -32.42 25.68
C PRO A 56 7.79 -31.22 26.64
N VAL A 57 7.28 -30.08 26.16
CA VAL A 57 7.06 -28.89 26.98
C VAL A 57 5.57 -28.59 27.00
N PHE A 58 4.98 -28.33 28.17
CA PHE A 58 3.54 -28.06 28.32
C PHE A 58 2.62 -29.15 27.72
N GLY A 59 3.07 -30.40 27.64
CA GLY A 59 2.31 -31.50 27.03
C GLY A 59 2.26 -31.49 25.50
N VAL A 60 3.01 -30.61 24.84
CA VAL A 60 3.24 -30.62 23.39
C VAL A 60 4.67 -31.07 23.08
N ALA A 61 4.84 -31.79 21.96
CA ALA A 61 6.16 -32.19 21.49
C ALA A 61 6.96 -30.95 21.07
N ALA A 62 7.91 -30.53 21.89
CA ALA A 62 8.94 -29.58 21.48
C ALA A 62 10.20 -30.34 21.06
N ALA A 63 11.22 -29.61 20.60
CA ALA A 63 12.48 -30.19 20.21
C ALA A 63 13.64 -29.38 20.80
N SER A 64 14.62 -30.08 21.35
CA SER A 64 15.91 -29.55 21.75
C SER A 64 16.92 -29.81 20.64
N TYR A 65 17.72 -28.81 20.31
CA TYR A 65 18.77 -28.92 19.32
C TYR A 65 19.76 -27.75 19.46
N ASP A 66 21.02 -28.01 19.15
CA ASP A 66 22.04 -26.98 19.09
C ASP A 66 22.01 -26.31 17.71
N PHE A 67 22.05 -24.98 17.69
CA PHE A 67 21.96 -24.21 16.45
C PHE A 67 23.24 -24.33 15.61
N GLY A 68 23.08 -24.78 14.36
CA GLY A 68 24.15 -24.77 13.37
C GLY A 68 24.32 -23.40 12.69
N PRO A 69 25.44 -23.15 11.99
CA PRO A 69 25.70 -21.85 11.35
C PRO A 69 24.63 -21.40 10.34
N LEU A 70 24.11 -22.32 9.51
CA LEU A 70 23.07 -22.00 8.53
C LEU A 70 21.72 -21.72 9.19
N PHE A 71 21.51 -22.20 10.41
CA PHE A 71 20.32 -21.86 11.19
C PHE A 71 20.21 -20.37 11.43
N TYR A 72 21.29 -19.73 11.89
CA TYR A 72 21.31 -18.29 12.12
C TYR A 72 21.08 -17.48 10.84
N VAL A 73 21.63 -17.95 9.71
CA VAL A 73 21.39 -17.31 8.39
C VAL A 73 19.91 -17.33 8.04
N MET A 74 19.21 -18.43 8.30
CA MET A 74 17.76 -18.54 8.05
C MET A 74 16.94 -17.73 9.03
N LEU A 75 17.28 -17.84 10.31
CA LEU A 75 16.59 -17.20 11.41
C LEU A 75 16.65 -15.67 11.28
N ILE A 76 17.78 -15.12 10.81
CA ILE A 76 17.93 -13.68 10.57
C ILE A 76 17.41 -13.32 9.18
N GLY A 77 17.79 -14.09 8.16
CA GLY A 77 17.52 -13.76 6.76
C GLY A 77 16.04 -13.78 6.40
N GLY A 78 15.30 -14.82 6.82
CA GLY A 78 13.86 -14.95 6.50
C GLY A 78 13.03 -13.78 7.06
N PRO A 79 12.99 -13.61 8.39
CA PRO A 79 12.33 -12.46 9.02
C PRO A 79 12.89 -11.11 8.57
N GLY A 80 14.20 -11.01 8.31
CA GLY A 80 14.82 -9.79 7.79
C GLY A 80 14.22 -9.34 6.45
N TRP A 81 13.96 -10.26 5.52
CA TRP A 81 13.28 -9.94 4.26
C TRP A 81 11.84 -9.46 4.47
N ALA A 82 11.13 -10.04 5.44
CA ALA A 82 9.78 -9.58 5.80
C ALA A 82 9.82 -8.14 6.36
N VAL A 83 10.78 -7.84 7.25
CA VAL A 83 11.00 -6.48 7.78
C VAL A 83 11.31 -5.48 6.66
N VAL A 84 12.18 -5.83 5.71
CA VAL A 84 12.47 -4.98 4.55
C VAL A 84 11.20 -4.70 3.74
N GLY A 85 10.38 -5.72 3.49
CA GLY A 85 9.10 -5.54 2.80
C GLY A 85 8.16 -4.59 3.55
N VAL A 86 8.01 -4.77 4.87
CA VAL A 86 7.19 -3.89 5.72
C VAL A 86 7.70 -2.45 5.69
N LEU A 87 9.01 -2.23 5.78
CA LEU A 87 9.59 -0.88 5.74
C LEU A 87 9.38 -0.19 4.38
N LEU A 88 9.48 -0.93 3.27
CA LEU A 88 9.18 -0.39 1.93
C LEU A 88 7.71 0.01 1.79
N LEU A 89 6.80 -0.78 2.35
CA LEU A 89 5.38 -0.43 2.40
C LEU A 89 5.14 0.79 3.31
N ALA A 90 5.80 0.85 4.47
CA ALA A 90 5.68 1.96 5.40
C ALA A 90 6.11 3.31 4.79
N ASP A 91 7.25 3.31 4.09
CA ASP A 91 7.79 4.46 3.35
C ASP A 91 6.76 4.96 2.33
N THR A 92 6.20 4.02 1.54
CA THR A 92 5.19 4.33 0.54
C THR A 92 3.92 4.91 1.17
N VAL A 93 3.42 4.36 2.28
CA VAL A 93 2.19 4.86 2.92
C VAL A 93 2.40 6.22 3.59
N TRP A 94 3.62 6.54 4.04
CA TRP A 94 3.90 7.84 4.64
C TRP A 94 3.70 9.01 3.67
N ASP A 95 3.94 8.77 2.38
CA ASP A 95 3.78 9.74 1.29
C ASP A 95 2.32 9.95 0.85
N TYR A 96 1.41 9.01 1.10
CA TYR A 96 0.01 9.04 0.58
C TYR A 96 -1.02 9.70 1.52
N GLY A 97 -0.60 10.35 2.61
CA GLY A 97 -1.50 11.17 3.45
C GLY A 97 -2.17 10.44 4.62
N SER A 98 -2.83 11.22 5.50
CA SER A 98 -3.20 10.84 6.87
C SER A 98 -4.26 9.74 7.02
N LEU A 99 -4.90 9.33 5.93
CA LEU A 99 -6.11 8.50 5.96
C LEU A 99 -5.87 7.05 6.37
N PHE A 100 -4.65 6.51 6.21
CA PHE A 100 -4.32 5.09 6.48
C PHE A 100 -3.13 4.89 7.45
N ARG A 101 -2.74 5.95 8.18
CA ARG A 101 -1.54 5.90 9.05
C ARG A 101 -1.69 4.91 10.21
N SER A 102 -2.89 4.77 10.76
CA SER A 102 -3.14 3.82 11.86
C SER A 102 -3.03 2.36 11.44
N GLU A 103 -3.41 2.05 10.21
CA GLU A 103 -3.44 0.72 9.60
C GLU A 103 -2.03 0.30 9.19
N ALA A 104 -1.29 1.21 8.55
CA ALA A 104 0.12 0.99 8.26
C ALA A 104 0.94 0.79 9.54
N LEU A 105 0.71 1.60 10.57
CA LEU A 105 1.34 1.40 11.88
C LEU A 105 0.95 0.05 12.51
N ALA A 106 -0.29 -0.40 12.35
CA ALA A 106 -0.74 -1.70 12.84
C ALA A 106 -0.05 -2.86 12.12
N VAL A 107 0.13 -2.79 10.79
CA VAL A 107 0.90 -3.78 10.01
C VAL A 107 2.38 -3.79 10.41
N ILE A 108 2.98 -2.62 10.62
CA ILE A 108 4.36 -2.53 11.10
C ILE A 108 4.49 -3.12 12.51
N ALA A 109 3.56 -2.77 13.40
CA ALA A 109 3.54 -3.27 14.77
C ALA A 109 3.26 -4.78 14.84
N SER A 110 2.49 -5.33 13.90
CA SER A 110 2.15 -6.75 13.86
C SER A 110 3.39 -7.63 13.70
N ALA A 111 4.39 -7.17 12.92
CA ALA A 111 5.65 -7.88 12.72
C ALA A 111 6.51 -7.97 13.99
N ILE A 112 6.28 -7.11 14.99
CA ILE A 112 7.03 -7.10 16.25
C ILE A 112 6.77 -8.39 17.04
N PHE A 113 5.54 -8.89 17.03
CA PHE A 113 5.15 -10.06 17.82
C PHE A 113 5.97 -11.33 17.49
N PRO A 114 6.01 -11.82 16.24
CA PRO A 114 6.81 -12.98 15.89
C PRO A 114 8.31 -12.71 16.06
N ALA A 115 8.78 -11.48 15.80
CA ALA A 115 10.19 -11.13 16.00
C ALA A 115 10.62 -11.26 17.48
N VAL A 116 9.81 -10.75 18.41
CA VAL A 116 10.04 -10.91 19.85
C VAL A 116 10.03 -12.38 20.23
N GLY A 117 9.08 -13.17 19.72
CA GLY A 117 9.03 -14.60 20.00
C GLY A 117 10.24 -15.39 19.50
N LEU A 118 10.77 -15.02 18.33
CA LEU A 118 12.01 -15.60 17.81
C LEU A 118 13.22 -15.19 18.66
N LEU A 119 13.29 -13.94 19.13
CA LEU A 119 14.38 -13.47 19.99
C LEU A 119 14.36 -14.14 21.37
N VAL A 120 13.18 -14.24 22.00
CA VAL A 120 13.01 -14.91 23.29
C VAL A 120 13.44 -16.36 23.23
N TRP A 121 13.09 -17.03 22.13
CA TRP A 121 13.48 -18.42 21.87
C TRP A 121 14.98 -18.55 21.58
N MET A 122 15.53 -17.74 20.67
CA MET A 122 16.95 -17.78 20.27
C MET A 122 17.91 -17.45 21.42
N LEU A 123 17.54 -16.49 22.27
CA LEU A 123 18.35 -16.04 23.40
C LEU A 123 18.07 -16.84 24.69
N GLU A 124 17.25 -17.88 24.60
CA GLU A 124 16.91 -18.78 25.71
C GLU A 124 16.40 -18.02 26.96
N LEU A 125 15.65 -16.93 26.76
CA LEU A 125 15.27 -16.01 27.85
C LEU A 125 14.19 -16.56 28.80
N THR A 126 13.81 -17.83 28.66
CA THR A 126 12.76 -18.47 29.46
C THR A 126 13.20 -19.83 29.96
N PRO A 127 12.65 -20.32 31.09
CA PRO A 127 13.00 -21.65 31.63
C PRO A 127 12.76 -22.81 30.66
N ASN A 128 11.87 -22.62 29.68
CA ASN A 128 11.57 -23.61 28.64
C ASN A 128 12.11 -23.11 27.29
N SER A 129 13.43 -22.98 27.18
CA SER A 129 14.11 -22.44 25.99
C SER A 129 13.83 -23.23 24.72
N HIS A 130 13.48 -24.50 24.81
CA HIS A 130 13.09 -25.34 23.67
C HIS A 130 11.69 -25.03 23.11
N PHE A 131 10.88 -24.24 23.82
CA PHE A 131 9.55 -23.84 23.37
C PHE A 131 9.62 -22.64 22.42
N ILE A 132 9.08 -22.81 21.21
CA ILE A 132 9.10 -21.79 20.16
C ILE A 132 8.05 -20.71 20.46
N TRP A 133 8.43 -19.68 21.21
CA TRP A 133 7.57 -18.55 21.60
C TRP A 133 7.01 -17.73 20.44
N ALA A 134 7.63 -17.81 19.26
CA ALA A 134 7.12 -17.19 18.04
C ALA A 134 5.71 -17.70 17.67
N ALA A 135 5.41 -18.99 17.92
CA ALA A 135 4.12 -19.59 17.56
C ALA A 135 2.93 -18.95 18.30
N PRO A 136 2.89 -18.87 19.66
CA PRO A 136 1.80 -18.20 20.35
C PRO A 136 1.78 -16.68 20.09
N LEU A 137 2.94 -16.03 19.94
CA LEU A 137 2.98 -14.60 19.62
C LEU A 137 2.48 -14.29 18.21
N PHE A 138 2.45 -15.27 17.30
CA PHE A 138 1.82 -15.15 16.00
C PHE A 138 0.33 -14.79 16.10
N ALA A 139 -0.35 -15.16 17.19
CA ALA A 139 -1.74 -14.74 17.42
C ALA A 139 -1.87 -13.21 17.55
N GLY A 140 -0.91 -12.55 18.23
CA GLY A 140 -0.87 -11.09 18.32
C GLY A 140 -0.66 -10.43 16.96
N HIS A 141 0.21 -11.01 16.13
CA HIS A 141 0.39 -10.59 14.74
C HIS A 141 -0.92 -10.68 13.94
N VAL A 142 -1.61 -11.81 13.99
CA VAL A 142 -2.90 -12.01 13.30
C VAL A 142 -3.97 -11.03 13.79
N LEU A 143 -4.01 -10.69 15.08
CA LEU A 143 -4.96 -9.71 15.62
C LEU A 143 -4.67 -8.29 15.12
N CYS A 144 -3.40 -7.90 15.06
CA CYS A 144 -3.01 -6.61 14.48
C CYS A 144 -3.30 -6.54 12.98
N ASP A 145 -3.03 -7.61 12.24
CA ASP A 145 -3.36 -7.70 10.82
C ASP A 145 -4.89 -7.66 10.62
N TYR A 146 -5.66 -8.36 11.44
CA TYR A 146 -7.13 -8.28 11.41
C TYR A 146 -7.61 -6.85 11.66
N TYR A 147 -7.06 -6.15 12.64
CA TYR A 147 -7.38 -4.74 12.89
C TYR A 147 -7.04 -3.87 11.68
N ALA A 148 -5.86 -4.06 11.08
CA ALA A 148 -5.40 -3.28 9.92
C ALA A 148 -6.26 -3.52 8.67
N PHE A 149 -6.70 -4.76 8.43
CA PHE A 149 -7.35 -5.15 7.18
C PHE A 149 -8.88 -5.22 7.26
N VAL A 150 -9.44 -5.57 8.41
CA VAL A 150 -10.89 -5.81 8.59
C VAL A 150 -11.54 -4.71 9.43
N GLY A 151 -10.79 -4.06 10.34
CA GLY A 151 -11.35 -3.12 11.30
C GLY A 151 -11.95 -1.83 10.71
N LYS A 152 -11.63 -1.49 9.45
CA LYS A 152 -12.09 -0.26 8.78
C LYS A 152 -12.35 -0.41 7.28
N ASP A 153 -12.91 -1.53 6.83
CA ASP A 153 -13.45 -1.59 5.46
C ASP A 153 -12.42 -1.32 4.33
N MET A 154 -11.13 -1.63 4.57
CA MET A 154 -10.06 -1.48 3.56
C MET A 154 -10.35 -2.29 2.28
N PHE A 155 -11.18 -3.34 2.38
CA PHE A 155 -11.68 -4.14 1.26
C PHE A 155 -13.06 -3.74 0.75
N GLU A 156 -13.79 -2.89 1.47
CA GLU A 156 -15.07 -2.32 1.02
C GLU A 156 -14.83 -1.08 0.14
N ILE A 157 -13.69 -0.40 0.32
CA ILE A 157 -13.16 0.55 -0.66
C ILE A 157 -12.47 -0.25 -1.78
N TYR A 158 -13.26 -0.85 -2.68
CA TYR A 158 -12.73 -1.47 -3.90
C TYR A 158 -12.02 -0.42 -4.75
N PRO A 159 -10.68 -0.37 -4.83
CA PRO A 159 -9.98 0.72 -5.52
C PRO A 159 -10.31 0.72 -7.00
N ALA A 160 -10.55 -0.47 -7.57
CA ALA A 160 -10.95 -0.64 -8.96
C ALA A 160 -12.39 -0.16 -9.22
N THR A 161 -13.34 -0.49 -8.34
CA THR A 161 -14.74 -0.07 -8.48
C THR A 161 -14.90 1.42 -8.20
N ASN A 162 -14.16 1.98 -7.24
CA ASN A 162 -14.19 3.41 -6.94
C ASN A 162 -13.48 4.23 -8.04
N ARG A 163 -12.41 3.72 -8.65
CA ARG A 163 -11.82 4.34 -9.86
C ARG A 163 -12.78 4.29 -11.05
N ALA A 164 -13.42 3.16 -11.30
CA ALA A 164 -14.40 3.04 -12.39
C ALA A 164 -15.63 3.91 -12.14
N ALA A 165 -16.11 4.01 -10.89
CA ALA A 165 -17.22 4.87 -10.51
C ALA A 165 -16.84 6.35 -10.58
N LYS A 166 -15.65 6.76 -10.11
CA LYS A 166 -15.14 8.13 -10.28
C LYS A 166 -14.97 8.49 -11.75
N GLN A 167 -14.35 7.62 -12.56
CA GLN A 167 -14.20 7.84 -14.00
C GLN A 167 -15.55 7.90 -14.73
N SER A 168 -16.51 7.04 -14.37
CA SER A 168 -17.85 7.09 -14.96
C SER A 168 -18.62 8.33 -14.53
N ALA A 169 -18.51 8.73 -13.26
CA ALA A 169 -19.14 9.94 -12.75
C ALA A 169 -18.53 11.22 -13.36
N LEU A 170 -17.20 11.25 -13.55
CA LEU A 170 -16.50 12.31 -14.28
C LEU A 170 -16.93 12.34 -15.76
N ALA A 171 -17.04 11.17 -16.41
CA ALA A 171 -17.45 11.05 -17.80
C ALA A 171 -18.91 11.48 -18.05
N ASP A 172 -19.82 11.18 -17.13
CA ASP A 172 -21.23 11.59 -17.21
C ASP A 172 -21.46 13.06 -16.78
N PHE A 173 -20.43 13.71 -16.22
CA PHE A 173 -20.52 15.09 -15.77
C PHE A 173 -20.47 16.05 -16.95
N ARG A 174 -21.52 16.87 -17.10
CA ARG A 174 -21.70 17.76 -18.26
C ARG A 174 -20.83 19.02 -18.23
N ALA A 175 -20.34 19.44 -17.07
CA ALA A 175 -19.44 20.59 -16.98
C ALA A 175 -17.99 20.15 -17.19
N PRO A 176 -17.12 20.98 -17.80
CA PRO A 176 -15.69 20.70 -17.90
C PRO A 176 -15.06 20.50 -16.52
N VAL A 177 -14.27 19.44 -16.35
CA VAL A 177 -13.55 19.13 -15.11
C VAL A 177 -12.10 18.78 -15.44
N LEU A 178 -11.16 19.43 -14.74
CA LEU A 178 -9.73 19.14 -14.79
C LEU A 178 -9.31 18.63 -13.41
N VAL A 179 -8.72 17.44 -13.35
CA VAL A 179 -8.20 16.86 -12.12
C VAL A 179 -6.72 17.21 -12.02
N LEU A 180 -6.30 17.79 -10.90
CA LEU A 180 -4.92 18.23 -10.67
C LEU A 180 -4.23 17.37 -9.60
N GLU A 181 -2.91 17.26 -9.68
CA GLU A 181 -2.09 16.83 -8.55
C GLU A 181 -1.64 18.00 -7.67
N ALA A 182 -1.01 17.69 -6.53
CA ALA A 182 -0.56 18.65 -5.52
C ALA A 182 0.38 19.75 -6.04
N GLN A 183 1.04 19.54 -7.19
CA GLN A 183 1.88 20.55 -7.85
C GLN A 183 1.12 21.35 -8.93
N HIS A 184 -0.21 21.29 -8.94
CA HIS A 184 -1.10 21.93 -9.92
C HIS A 184 -0.85 21.51 -11.38
N ARG A 185 -0.39 20.28 -11.60
CA ARG A 185 -0.30 19.68 -12.94
C ARG A 185 -1.56 18.87 -13.22
N ILE A 186 -2.00 18.85 -14.48
CA ILE A 186 -3.21 18.13 -14.87
C ILE A 186 -2.91 16.63 -14.92
N VAL A 187 -3.67 15.82 -14.19
CA VAL A 187 -3.51 14.35 -14.19
C VAL A 187 -4.64 13.65 -14.91
N ASP A 188 -5.81 14.29 -15.01
CA ASP A 188 -6.95 13.77 -15.75
C ASP A 188 -7.90 14.89 -16.17
N LEU A 189 -8.76 14.63 -17.15
CA LEU A 189 -9.85 15.51 -17.53
C LEU A 189 -11.04 14.70 -18.07
N ASN A 190 -12.25 15.26 -17.95
CA ASN A 190 -13.45 14.62 -18.46
C ASN A 190 -13.69 14.93 -19.95
N PRO A 191 -14.54 14.16 -20.66
CA PRO A 191 -14.84 14.40 -22.07
C PRO A 191 -15.44 15.79 -22.34
N ALA A 192 -16.20 16.35 -21.39
CA ALA A 192 -16.73 17.72 -21.50
C ALA A 192 -15.61 18.77 -21.56
N ALA A 193 -14.47 18.54 -20.88
CA ALA A 193 -13.31 19.41 -21.00
C ALA A 193 -12.59 19.27 -22.35
N GLU A 194 -12.54 18.07 -22.95
CA GLU A 194 -12.02 17.89 -24.31
C GLU A 194 -12.88 18.64 -25.34
N GLU A 195 -14.21 18.56 -25.20
CA GLU A 195 -15.16 19.14 -26.16
C GLU A 195 -15.36 20.65 -25.99
N GLU A 196 -15.56 21.15 -24.78
CA GLU A 196 -15.86 22.57 -24.54
C GLU A 196 -14.61 23.45 -24.45
N LEU A 197 -13.47 22.91 -23.98
CA LEU A 197 -12.21 23.66 -23.87
C LEU A 197 -11.25 23.39 -25.04
N GLU A 198 -11.66 22.54 -26.01
CA GLU A 198 -10.85 22.15 -27.18
C GLU A 198 -9.45 21.62 -26.77
N LEU A 199 -9.37 20.91 -25.64
CA LEU A 199 -8.13 20.37 -25.08
C LEU A 199 -7.88 18.93 -25.55
N ASP A 200 -6.66 18.64 -26.01
CA ASP A 200 -6.22 17.26 -26.25
C ASP A 200 -5.64 16.67 -24.95
N ARG A 201 -6.24 15.59 -24.47
CA ARG A 201 -5.80 14.91 -23.25
C ARG A 201 -4.36 14.42 -23.31
N GLU A 202 -3.87 13.97 -24.47
CA GLU A 202 -2.49 13.50 -24.58
C GLU A 202 -1.47 14.65 -24.51
N GLU A 203 -1.88 15.86 -24.89
CA GLU A 203 -1.02 17.05 -24.90
C GLU A 203 -1.03 17.80 -23.56
N VAL A 204 -2.14 17.71 -22.82
CA VAL A 204 -2.41 18.54 -21.64
C VAL A 204 -2.10 17.84 -20.32
N VAL A 205 -2.06 16.50 -20.31
CA VAL A 205 -1.71 15.72 -19.12
C VAL A 205 -0.22 15.94 -18.76
N LEU A 206 0.02 16.19 -17.47
CA LEU A 206 1.28 16.63 -16.83
C LEU A 206 1.69 18.08 -17.07
N GLU A 207 0.94 18.85 -17.83
CA GLU A 207 1.18 20.29 -17.98
C GLU A 207 0.63 21.08 -16.77
N PRO A 208 1.26 22.23 -16.41
CA PRO A 208 0.73 23.11 -15.38
C PRO A 208 -0.64 23.66 -15.78
N ALA A 209 -1.63 23.50 -14.91
CA ALA A 209 -2.99 23.98 -15.18
C ALA A 209 -3.03 25.47 -15.49
N SER A 210 -2.16 26.26 -14.86
CA SER A 210 -2.04 27.70 -15.11
C SER A 210 -1.60 28.03 -16.53
N ALA A 211 -0.73 27.22 -17.16
CA ALA A 211 -0.27 27.45 -18.52
C ALA A 211 -1.40 27.15 -19.52
N VAL A 212 -2.12 26.05 -19.29
CA VAL A 212 -3.24 25.62 -20.12
C VAL A 212 -4.41 26.62 -20.00
N ILE A 213 -4.77 27.03 -18.78
CA ILE A 213 -5.84 28.02 -18.57
C ILE A 213 -5.48 29.39 -19.17
N GLN A 214 -4.22 29.80 -19.16
CA GLN A 214 -3.77 31.04 -19.80
C GLN A 214 -3.80 30.97 -21.33
N SER A 215 -3.69 29.78 -21.90
CA SER A 215 -3.75 29.55 -23.35
C SER A 215 -5.17 29.53 -23.92
N LEU A 216 -6.18 29.33 -23.06
CA LEU A 216 -7.58 29.40 -23.44
C LEU A 216 -7.97 30.86 -23.73
N ASP A 217 -8.48 31.12 -24.93
CA ASP A 217 -8.92 32.46 -25.36
C ASP A 217 -10.14 32.91 -24.52
N PRO A 218 -10.06 34.02 -23.74
CA PRO A 218 -11.19 34.52 -22.96
C PRO A 218 -12.35 35.09 -23.82
N GLY A 219 -12.27 35.00 -25.15
CA GLY A 219 -13.19 35.59 -26.12
C GLY A 219 -14.43 34.79 -26.54
N ARG A 220 -14.72 33.64 -25.93
CA ARG A 220 -15.91 32.82 -26.27
C ARG A 220 -16.66 32.47 -24.98
N ASP A 221 -17.76 33.17 -24.70
CA ASP A 221 -18.65 32.98 -23.53
C ASP A 221 -17.91 32.43 -22.30
N SER A 222 -16.91 33.19 -21.85
CA SER A 222 -16.03 32.81 -20.75
C SER A 222 -16.88 32.44 -19.52
N PRO A 223 -16.71 31.25 -18.90
CA PRO A 223 -17.37 30.96 -17.64
C PRO A 223 -16.95 32.01 -16.60
N GLU A 224 -17.87 32.90 -16.25
CA GLU A 224 -17.63 34.12 -15.45
C GLU A 224 -17.20 33.88 -13.98
N SER A 225 -16.85 32.66 -13.57
CA SER A 225 -16.28 32.42 -12.23
C SER A 225 -15.60 31.06 -12.10
N PHE A 226 -14.37 31.06 -11.60
CA PHE A 226 -13.70 29.88 -11.08
C PHE A 226 -14.09 29.71 -9.60
N ASP A 227 -14.96 28.74 -9.31
CA ASP A 227 -15.26 28.38 -7.92
C ASP A 227 -14.32 27.26 -7.46
N GLN A 228 -13.44 27.58 -6.50
CA GLN A 228 -12.53 26.63 -5.88
C GLN A 228 -13.26 25.89 -4.76
N TYR A 229 -13.46 24.57 -4.91
CA TYR A 229 -13.92 23.70 -3.84
C TYR A 229 -12.78 22.76 -3.44
N VAL A 230 -12.35 22.83 -2.18
CA VAL A 230 -11.28 21.98 -1.63
C VAL A 230 -11.94 21.01 -0.67
N ASP A 231 -12.07 19.74 -1.08
CA ASP A 231 -12.53 18.66 -0.20
C ASP A 231 -11.47 17.58 -0.05
N GLY A 232 -10.53 17.78 0.89
CA GLY A 232 -9.68 16.74 1.48
C GLY A 232 -8.67 15.98 0.60
N ASP A 233 -9.03 15.76 -0.67
CA ASP A 233 -8.30 15.23 -1.81
C ASP A 233 -8.50 16.29 -2.91
N GLU A 234 -7.41 16.86 -3.43
CA GLU A 234 -7.44 18.07 -4.27
C GLU A 234 -8.11 17.85 -5.65
N GLU A 235 -9.43 17.97 -5.71
CA GLU A 235 -10.22 17.91 -6.96
C GLU A 235 -10.70 19.32 -7.35
N TRP A 236 -10.38 19.77 -8.57
CA TRP A 236 -10.79 21.09 -9.07
C TRP A 236 -12.04 20.96 -9.95
N ARG A 237 -13.06 21.80 -9.71
CA ARG A 237 -14.33 21.77 -10.45
C ARG A 237 -14.54 23.09 -11.17
N ILE A 238 -14.97 23.07 -12.43
CA ILE A 238 -15.41 24.27 -13.16
C ILE A 238 -16.94 24.17 -13.30
N SER A 239 -17.68 25.26 -13.10
CA SER A 239 -19.14 25.29 -13.24
C SER A 239 -19.60 26.63 -13.80
N PRO A 240 -20.53 26.67 -14.77
CA PRO A 240 -21.13 27.93 -15.23
C PRO A 240 -22.07 28.49 -14.16
N ARG A 241 -22.02 29.81 -13.94
CA ARG A 241 -22.94 30.50 -13.04
C ARG A 241 -24.35 30.46 -13.63
N SER A 242 -25.29 29.80 -12.95
CA SER A 242 -26.70 29.80 -13.35
C SER A 242 -27.25 31.24 -13.41
N ALA A 243 -27.72 31.67 -14.58
CA ALA A 243 -28.35 32.97 -14.77
C ALA A 243 -29.76 33.01 -14.15
N HIS A 244 -29.87 33.76 -13.04
CA HIS A 244 -31.03 34.54 -12.56
C HIS A 244 -32.44 33.91 -12.46
N SER A 245 -33.00 33.99 -11.25
CA SER A 245 -34.34 34.60 -11.10
C SER A 245 -34.29 35.68 -10.01
N ALA A 246 -34.11 36.93 -10.43
CA ALA A 246 -34.51 38.08 -9.64
C ALA A 246 -35.96 38.45 -10.01
N GLY A 247 -36.83 38.55 -9.00
CA GLY A 247 -38.03 39.40 -9.06
C GLY A 247 -39.38 38.71 -9.26
N SER A 248 -40.05 38.35 -8.16
CA SER A 248 -41.47 38.69 -8.01
C SER A 248 -41.72 39.24 -6.61
N THR A 249 -41.84 40.55 -6.52
CA THR A 249 -42.48 41.23 -5.39
C THR A 249 -43.98 40.90 -5.39
N SER A 250 -44.49 40.33 -4.31
CA SER A 250 -45.91 40.38 -3.94
C SER A 250 -46.03 40.39 -2.42
N SER A 251 -46.48 41.54 -1.92
CA SER A 251 -46.86 41.85 -0.54
C SER A 251 -48.18 41.16 -0.14
N SER A 252 -48.24 40.59 1.08
CA SER A 252 -49.30 40.83 2.10
C SER A 252 -49.10 39.83 3.27
N ARG A 253 -48.68 40.31 4.46
CA ARG A 253 -49.46 40.63 5.68
C ARG A 253 -49.94 39.44 6.53
N HIS A 254 -49.59 39.53 7.82
CA HIS A 254 -50.29 39.11 9.06
C HIS A 254 -51.02 37.75 9.02
N HIS A 255 -50.74 36.80 9.91
CA HIS A 255 -50.78 36.87 11.37
C HIS A 255 -50.05 35.66 11.97
#